data_AF-A0A705SR89-F1
#
_entry.id   AF-A0A705SR89-F1
#
_cell.length_a   1.000
_cell.length_b   1.000
_cell.length_c   1.000
_cell.angle_alpha   90.00
_cell.angle_beta   90.00
_cell.angle_gamma   90.00
#
_symmetry.space_group_name_H-M   'P 1'
#
loop_
_entity.id
_entity.type
_entity.pdbx_description
1 polymer ?
#
loop_
_entity_poly.entity_id
_entity_poly.type
_entity_poly.pdbx_seq_one_letter_code
_entity_poly.pdbx_strand_id
1 'polypeptide(L)'
;MQRDLKVDGGLRPVREEDVIAIRNKAARALQAVFAGMGLPPITDEEVEAATYAHGSKDMPERNIVEDIKFAQEIINKNRNGLEVVKALAQGGFTDVAQDMLNIQKAKLTGDYLHTSAIIVGDGQVLSAVNDVNDYAGPATGYRLQGERWEEIKNIPGALDPNEID
;
A
#
# COMPACT_ATOMS: atom_id res chain seq x y z
N MET A 1 0.43 -22.31 -3.43
CA MET A 1 0.10 -22.46 -1.98
C MET A 1 -1.34 -22.06 -1.65
N GLN A 2 -1.72 -20.78 -1.67
CA GLN A 2 -3.09 -20.34 -1.32
C GLN A 2 -4.18 -21.07 -2.15
N ARG A 3 -3.98 -21.10 -3.47
CA ARG A 3 -4.83 -21.83 -4.43
C ARG A 3 -4.88 -23.33 -4.15
N ASP A 4 -3.71 -23.96 -3.94
CA ASP A 4 -3.62 -25.43 -3.82
C ASP A 4 -4.30 -25.96 -2.55
N LEU A 5 -4.15 -25.24 -1.44
CA LEU A 5 -4.69 -25.65 -0.14
C LEU A 5 -6.08 -25.08 0.14
N LYS A 6 -6.61 -24.22 -0.74
CA LYS A 6 -7.81 -23.41 -0.49
C LYS A 6 -7.72 -22.67 0.85
N VAL A 7 -6.58 -22.02 1.08
CA VAL A 7 -6.28 -21.23 2.27
C VAL A 7 -6.11 -19.77 1.86
N ASP A 8 -6.79 -18.87 2.58
CA ASP A 8 -6.56 -17.44 2.43
C ASP A 8 -5.34 -17.03 3.27
N GLY A 9 -4.25 -16.66 2.59
CA GLY A 9 -3.02 -16.14 3.18
C GLY A 9 -2.92 -14.62 3.14
N GLY A 10 -4.02 -13.91 2.83
CA GLY A 10 -4.10 -12.45 2.84
C GLY A 10 -3.51 -11.75 1.61
N LEU A 11 -2.97 -12.49 0.65
CA LEU A 11 -2.38 -11.94 -0.57
C LEU A 11 -3.17 -12.34 -1.82
N ARG A 12 -2.92 -11.66 -2.94
CA ARG A 12 -3.55 -11.94 -4.24
C ARG A 12 -2.54 -11.89 -5.38
N PRO A 13 -2.79 -12.62 -6.48
CA PRO A 13 -2.06 -12.38 -7.72
C PRO A 13 -2.30 -10.96 -8.23
N VAL A 14 -1.29 -10.40 -8.90
CA VAL A 14 -1.33 -9.05 -9.50
C VAL A 14 -0.73 -9.12 -10.90
N ARG A 15 -1.19 -8.23 -11.79
CA ARG A 15 -0.61 -8.10 -13.14
C ARG A 15 0.58 -7.17 -13.10
N GLU A 16 1.57 -7.45 -13.93
CA GLU A 16 2.79 -6.65 -14.02
C GLU A 16 2.50 -5.19 -14.40
N GLU A 17 1.60 -4.97 -15.37
CA GLU A 17 1.17 -3.62 -15.79
C GLU A 17 0.58 -2.78 -14.64
N ASP A 18 -0.24 -3.40 -13.78
CA ASP A 18 -0.84 -2.72 -12.64
C ASP A 18 0.21 -2.41 -11.56
N VAL A 19 1.17 -3.33 -11.37
CA VAL A 19 2.30 -3.17 -10.42
C VAL A 19 3.22 -2.05 -10.86
N ILE A 20 3.58 -2.00 -12.15
CA ILE A 20 4.37 -0.90 -12.73
C ILE A 20 3.64 0.42 -12.51
N ALA A 21 2.35 0.49 -12.87
CA ALA A 21 1.57 1.71 -12.76
C ALA A 21 1.49 2.23 -11.30
N ILE A 22 1.24 1.34 -10.34
CA ILE A 22 1.10 1.75 -8.93
C ILE A 22 2.46 2.12 -8.30
N ARG A 23 3.55 1.43 -8.66
CA ARG A 23 4.90 1.77 -8.19
C ARG A 23 5.34 3.12 -8.72
N ASN A 24 5.10 3.37 -9.99
CA ASN A 24 5.39 4.62 -10.65
C ASN A 24 4.60 5.79 -10.05
N LYS A 25 3.29 5.59 -9.80
CA LYS A 25 2.45 6.57 -9.08
C LYS A 25 2.99 6.85 -7.67
N ALA A 26 3.37 5.81 -6.93
CA ALA A 26 3.93 5.96 -5.58
C ALA A 26 5.27 6.73 -5.59
N ALA A 27 6.17 6.42 -6.53
CA ALA A 27 7.45 7.11 -6.67
C ALA A 27 7.25 8.59 -7.02
N ARG A 28 6.35 8.92 -7.96
CA ARG A 28 6.02 10.32 -8.30
C ARG A 28 5.31 11.06 -7.15
N ALA A 29 4.44 10.40 -6.41
CA ALA A 29 3.80 10.99 -5.24
C ALA A 29 4.84 11.35 -4.17
N LEU A 30 5.83 10.47 -3.92
CA LEU A 30 6.91 10.74 -3.00
C LEU A 30 7.83 11.87 -3.51
N GLN A 31 8.14 11.87 -4.81
CA GLN A 31 8.87 12.96 -5.46
C GLN A 31 8.17 14.32 -5.24
N ALA A 32 6.84 14.37 -5.42
CA ALA A 32 6.06 15.57 -5.18
C ALA A 32 6.06 15.99 -3.70
N VAL A 33 6.01 15.04 -2.77
CA VAL A 33 6.16 15.32 -1.33
C VAL A 33 7.53 15.94 -1.03
N PHE A 34 8.61 15.35 -1.54
CA PHE A 34 9.96 15.86 -1.33
C PHE A 34 10.13 17.27 -1.89
N ALA A 35 9.63 17.52 -3.11
CA ALA A 35 9.62 18.84 -3.70
C ALA A 35 8.80 19.85 -2.88
N GLY A 36 7.56 19.51 -2.51
CA GLY A 36 6.67 20.38 -1.74
C GLY A 36 7.16 20.64 -0.30
N MET A 37 7.93 19.71 0.26
CA MET A 37 8.53 19.84 1.58
C MET A 37 9.94 20.44 1.56
N GLY A 38 10.53 20.69 0.39
CA GLY A 38 11.90 21.21 0.27
C GLY A 38 12.97 20.23 0.77
N LEU A 39 12.74 18.93 0.58
CA LEU A 39 13.68 17.85 0.92
C LEU A 39 14.65 17.59 -0.26
N PRO A 40 15.74 16.82 -0.07
CA PRO A 40 16.68 16.51 -1.13
C PRO A 40 15.96 15.89 -2.34
N PRO A 41 16.17 16.41 -3.55
CA PRO A 41 15.33 16.06 -4.71
C PRO A 41 15.32 14.54 -4.98
N ILE A 42 14.17 14.06 -5.45
CA ILE A 42 14.03 12.75 -6.07
C ILE A 42 13.97 13.01 -7.57
N THR A 43 14.92 12.45 -8.31
CA THR A 43 15.05 12.64 -9.75
C THR A 43 14.10 11.72 -10.52
N ASP A 44 13.82 12.06 -11.78
CA ASP A 44 13.03 11.19 -12.66
C ASP A 44 13.73 9.85 -12.93
N GLU A 45 15.06 9.82 -12.90
CA GLU A 45 15.85 8.59 -12.97
C GLU A 45 15.54 7.65 -11.79
N GLU A 46 15.47 8.19 -10.57
CA GLU A 46 15.08 7.42 -9.39
C GLU A 46 13.62 6.95 -9.45
N VAL A 47 12.72 7.77 -10.00
CA VAL A 47 11.31 7.40 -10.19
C VAL A 47 11.18 6.23 -11.16
N GLU A 48 11.84 6.30 -12.31
CA GLU A 48 11.81 5.22 -13.30
C GLU A 48 12.54 3.97 -12.78
N ALA A 49 13.68 4.12 -12.10
CA ALA A 49 14.35 3.00 -11.44
C ALA A 49 13.42 2.31 -10.42
N ALA A 50 12.78 3.06 -9.51
CA ALA A 50 11.86 2.51 -8.53
C ALA A 50 10.64 1.82 -9.16
N THR A 51 10.23 2.26 -10.35
CA THR A 51 9.10 1.69 -11.09
C THR A 51 9.36 0.23 -11.47
N TYR A 52 10.56 -0.09 -11.95
CA TYR A 52 10.91 -1.43 -12.45
C TYR A 52 11.84 -2.24 -11.53
N ALA A 53 12.38 -1.61 -10.49
CA ALA A 53 13.32 -2.25 -9.56
C ALA A 53 12.73 -3.47 -8.85
N HIS A 54 13.52 -4.54 -8.78
CA HIS A 54 13.26 -5.66 -7.88
C HIS A 54 13.74 -5.35 -6.46
N GLY A 55 14.87 -4.63 -6.33
CA GLY A 55 15.41 -4.22 -5.04
C GLY A 55 16.38 -3.05 -5.14
N SER A 56 17.08 -2.76 -4.04
CA SER A 56 17.98 -1.58 -3.97
C SER A 56 19.18 -1.63 -4.92
N LYS A 57 19.52 -2.81 -5.47
CA LYS A 57 20.58 -2.94 -6.48
C LYS A 57 20.23 -2.27 -7.81
N ASP A 58 18.93 -2.07 -8.06
CA ASP A 58 18.41 -1.44 -9.27
C ASP A 58 18.15 0.06 -9.05
N MET A 59 18.50 0.61 -7.88
CA MET A 59 18.25 2.00 -7.51
C MET A 59 19.54 2.84 -7.63
N PRO A 60 19.46 4.08 -8.12
CA PRO A 60 20.57 5.03 -8.06
C PRO A 60 21.02 5.30 -6.63
N GLU A 61 22.31 5.57 -6.46
CA GLU A 61 22.87 5.97 -5.17
C GLU A 61 22.39 7.37 -4.78
N ARG A 62 21.97 7.54 -3.53
CA ARG A 62 21.56 8.84 -2.97
C ARG A 62 22.62 9.42 -2.05
N ASN A 63 22.58 10.73 -1.86
CA ASN A 63 23.43 11.39 -0.86
C ASN A 63 22.86 11.15 0.56
N ILE A 64 23.30 10.06 1.17
CA ILE A 64 22.87 9.61 2.51
C ILE A 64 23.09 10.72 3.57
N VAL A 65 24.17 11.49 3.47
CA VAL A 65 24.49 12.54 4.45
C VAL A 65 23.46 13.67 4.41
N GLU A 66 23.08 14.13 3.21
CA GLU A 66 22.03 15.14 3.05
C GLU A 66 20.66 14.59 3.46
N ASP A 67 20.31 13.36 3.07
CA ASP A 67 19.03 12.75 3.45
C ASP A 67 18.87 12.64 4.99
N ILE A 68 19.90 12.19 5.71
CA ILE A 68 19.85 12.09 7.18
C ILE A 68 19.73 13.48 7.83
N LYS A 69 20.42 14.48 7.29
CA LYS A 69 20.37 15.86 7.80
C LYS A 69 18.96 16.44 7.68
N PHE A 70 18.31 16.30 6.53
CA PHE A 70 16.94 16.76 6.33
C PHE A 70 15.90 15.91 7.07
N ALA A 71 16.12 14.60 7.19
CA ALA A 71 15.30 13.75 8.03
C ALA A 71 15.32 14.22 9.49
N GLN A 72 16.48 14.66 9.99
CA GLN A 72 16.57 15.17 11.34
C GLN A 72 15.98 16.58 11.48
N GLU A 73 16.01 17.37 10.42
CA GLU A 73 15.31 18.65 10.37
C GLU A 73 13.79 18.49 10.49
N ILE A 74 13.20 17.43 9.92
CA ILE A 74 11.76 17.11 10.11
C ILE A 74 11.43 16.99 11.60
N ILE A 75 12.27 16.27 12.36
CA ILE A 75 12.09 16.13 13.80
C ILE A 75 12.32 17.47 14.52
N ASN A 76 13.45 18.13 14.26
CA ASN A 76 13.84 19.36 14.96
C ASN A 76 12.87 20.51 14.72
N LYS A 77 12.22 20.57 13.55
CA LYS A 77 11.23 21.59 13.19
C LYS A 77 9.79 21.16 13.47
N ASN A 78 9.57 20.00 14.09
CA ASN A 78 8.24 19.43 14.36
C ASN A 78 7.33 19.36 13.12
N ARG A 79 7.92 19.01 11.98
CA ARG A 79 7.17 18.84 10.75
C ARG A 79 6.25 17.64 10.87
N ASN A 80 4.99 17.80 10.50
CA ASN A 80 3.95 16.81 10.80
C ASN A 80 3.28 16.25 9.54
N GLY A 81 2.45 15.22 9.72
CA GLY A 81 1.76 14.54 8.61
C GLY A 81 0.83 15.43 7.79
N LEU A 82 0.36 16.56 8.32
CA LEU A 82 -0.47 17.49 7.55
C LEU A 82 0.34 18.28 6.52
N GLU A 83 1.65 18.46 6.72
CA GLU A 83 2.53 19.00 5.68
C GLU A 83 2.62 18.04 4.48
N VAL A 84 2.70 16.72 4.74
CA VAL A 84 2.69 15.69 3.69
C VAL A 84 1.38 15.73 2.90
N VAL A 85 0.23 15.82 3.59
CA VAL A 85 -1.08 15.96 2.96
C VAL A 85 -1.13 17.20 2.06
N LYS A 86 -0.65 18.34 2.55
CA LYS A 86 -0.60 19.58 1.76
C LYS A 86 0.32 19.45 0.56
N ALA A 87 1.51 18.86 0.73
CA ALA A 87 2.47 18.66 -0.36
C ALA A 87 1.90 17.75 -1.47
N LEU A 88 1.23 16.65 -1.10
CA LEU A 88 0.54 15.78 -2.06
C LEU A 88 -0.57 16.53 -2.81
N ALA A 89 -1.43 17.26 -2.10
CA ALA A 89 -2.53 18.00 -2.70
C ALA A 89 -2.03 19.09 -3.67
N GLN A 90 -0.99 19.84 -3.27
CA GLN A 90 -0.37 20.87 -4.10
C GLN A 90 0.44 20.29 -5.27
N GLY A 91 0.98 19.07 -5.11
CA GLY A 91 1.69 18.33 -6.14
C GLY A 91 0.78 17.57 -7.13
N GLY A 92 -0.54 17.76 -7.07
CA GLY A 92 -1.51 17.14 -7.98
C GLY A 92 -1.99 15.74 -7.58
N PHE A 93 -1.51 15.19 -6.46
CA PHE A 93 -1.90 13.87 -5.92
C PHE A 93 -3.03 14.02 -4.90
N THR A 94 -4.14 14.62 -5.32
CA THR A 94 -5.26 14.96 -4.44
C THR A 94 -5.97 13.73 -3.85
N ASP A 95 -6.02 12.63 -4.59
CA ASP A 95 -6.52 11.34 -4.15
C ASP A 95 -5.65 10.76 -3.02
N VAL A 96 -4.33 10.70 -3.23
CA VAL A 96 -3.38 10.21 -2.22
C VAL A 96 -3.37 11.15 -0.99
N ALA A 97 -3.52 12.46 -1.20
CA ALA A 97 -3.66 13.42 -0.11
C ALA A 97 -4.90 13.13 0.75
N GLN A 98 -6.03 12.80 0.09
CA GLN A 98 -7.27 12.44 0.77
C GLN A 98 -7.13 11.13 1.55
N ASP A 99 -6.48 10.11 0.98
CA ASP A 99 -6.20 8.84 1.66
C ASP A 99 -5.32 9.06 2.89
N MET A 100 -4.25 9.84 2.75
CA MET A 100 -3.36 10.20 3.86
C MET A 100 -4.10 10.96 4.95
N LEU A 101 -5.00 11.88 4.60
CA LEU A 101 -5.83 12.59 5.56
C LEU A 101 -6.81 11.65 6.28
N ASN A 102 -7.40 10.69 5.57
CA ASN A 102 -8.29 9.69 6.16
C ASN A 102 -7.58 8.83 7.20
N ILE A 103 -6.32 8.42 6.93
CA ILE A 103 -5.49 7.72 7.92
C ILE A 103 -5.21 8.60 9.15
N GLN A 104 -4.97 9.91 8.98
CA GLN A 104 -4.85 10.80 10.15
C GLN A 104 -6.16 10.91 10.93
N LYS A 105 -7.30 10.95 10.25
CA LYS A 105 -8.64 11.03 10.89
C LYS A 105 -9.00 9.78 11.67
N ALA A 106 -8.52 8.60 11.28
CA ALA A 106 -8.73 7.35 12.04
C ALA A 106 -8.19 7.44 13.49
N LYS A 107 -7.20 8.30 13.74
CA LYS A 107 -6.67 8.57 15.07
C LYS A 107 -7.66 9.29 15.99
N LEU A 108 -8.64 9.99 15.41
CA LEU A 108 -9.65 10.76 16.15
C LEU A 108 -10.81 9.89 16.62
N THR A 109 -11.18 8.87 15.84
CA THR A 109 -12.31 8.00 16.17
C THR A 109 -11.91 6.92 17.17
N GLY A 110 -10.65 6.46 17.10
CA GLY A 110 -10.14 5.41 18.00
C GLY A 110 -10.64 4.01 17.66
N ASP A 111 -11.46 3.85 16.61
CA ASP A 111 -12.02 2.56 16.22
C ASP A 111 -10.93 1.53 15.91
N TYR A 112 -9.86 1.97 15.24
CA TYR A 112 -8.72 1.12 14.90
C TYR A 112 -7.79 0.79 16.10
N LEU A 113 -8.13 1.22 17.32
CA LEU A 113 -7.43 0.82 18.55
C LEU A 113 -7.93 -0.51 19.10
N HIS A 114 -9.08 -0.99 18.60
CA HIS A 114 -9.64 -2.28 18.99
C HIS A 114 -8.78 -3.46 18.50
N THR A 115 -8.95 -4.60 19.17
CA THR A 115 -8.20 -5.83 18.90
C THR A 115 -8.29 -6.23 17.43
N SER A 116 -7.13 -6.48 16.81
CA SER A 116 -6.99 -6.91 15.41
C SER A 116 -7.55 -5.92 14.37
N ALA A 117 -7.67 -4.63 14.70
CA ALA A 117 -8.25 -3.67 13.79
C ALA A 117 -7.36 -3.36 12.58
N ILE A 118 -7.96 -3.41 11.39
CA ILE A 118 -7.43 -2.99 10.10
C ILE A 118 -8.45 -2.09 9.41
N ILE A 119 -8.03 -1.35 8.38
CA ILE A 119 -8.90 -0.51 7.56
C ILE A 119 -8.97 -1.13 6.16
N VAL A 120 -10.17 -1.45 5.69
CA VAL A 120 -10.41 -2.16 4.42
C VAL A 120 -11.38 -1.38 3.53
N GLY A 121 -11.28 -1.59 2.22
CA GLY A 121 -12.18 -0.97 1.23
C GLY A 121 -12.20 0.55 1.34
N ASP A 122 -13.41 1.13 1.40
CA ASP A 122 -13.65 2.57 1.48
C ASP A 122 -13.50 3.12 2.91
N GLY A 123 -12.40 2.79 3.57
CA GLY A 123 -12.09 3.30 4.92
C GLY A 123 -12.84 2.63 6.08
N GLN A 124 -13.42 1.45 5.87
CA GLN A 124 -14.14 0.72 6.90
C GLN A 124 -13.18 0.05 7.87
N VAL A 125 -13.36 0.26 9.18
CA VAL A 125 -12.60 -0.46 10.20
C VAL A 125 -13.17 -1.87 10.37
N LEU A 126 -12.30 -2.88 10.29
CA LEU A 126 -12.59 -4.29 10.51
C LEU A 126 -11.70 -4.78 11.66
N SER A 127 -12.29 -5.29 12.72
CA SER A 127 -11.60 -5.65 13.96
C SER A 127 -12.27 -6.87 14.59
N ALA A 128 -11.65 -7.45 15.62
CA ALA A 128 -12.26 -8.56 16.37
C ALA A 128 -13.53 -8.16 17.14
N VAL A 129 -13.93 -6.88 17.15
CA VAL A 129 -15.19 -6.42 17.74
C VAL A 129 -16.36 -6.58 16.75
N ASN A 130 -16.15 -6.26 15.48
CA ASN A 130 -17.19 -6.27 14.45
C ASN A 130 -17.02 -7.38 13.40
N ASP A 131 -15.89 -8.09 13.42
CA ASP A 131 -15.57 -9.28 12.63
C ASP A 131 -15.03 -10.35 13.59
N VAL A 132 -15.92 -10.82 14.47
CA VAL A 132 -15.58 -11.77 15.54
C VAL A 132 -15.35 -13.14 14.93
N ASN A 133 -14.21 -13.77 15.23
CA ASN A 133 -14.00 -15.16 14.85
C ASN A 133 -14.91 -16.09 15.67
N ASP A 134 -15.78 -16.82 14.99
CA ASP A 134 -16.85 -17.64 15.58
C ASP A 134 -16.67 -19.15 15.30
N TYR A 135 -15.41 -19.59 15.14
CA TYR A 135 -15.10 -21.00 14.88
C TYR A 135 -15.70 -21.95 15.92
N ALA A 136 -16.54 -22.88 15.45
CA ALA A 136 -17.22 -23.92 16.21
C ALA A 136 -17.19 -25.29 15.48
N GLY A 137 -16.19 -25.53 14.63
CA GLY A 137 -16.00 -26.78 13.87
C GLY A 137 -16.27 -26.64 12.36
N PRO A 138 -16.41 -27.77 11.62
CA PRO A 138 -16.66 -27.74 10.19
C PRO A 138 -17.86 -26.87 9.80
N ALA A 139 -17.75 -26.15 8.68
CA ALA A 139 -18.76 -25.21 8.16
C ALA A 139 -19.10 -23.98 9.04
N THR A 140 -18.37 -23.75 10.14
CA THR A 140 -18.44 -22.50 10.95
C THR A 140 -17.14 -21.70 10.81
N GLY A 141 -17.08 -20.46 11.29
CA GLY A 141 -15.89 -19.61 11.14
C GLY A 141 -15.74 -19.03 9.73
N TYR A 142 -14.65 -18.27 9.54
CA TYR A 142 -14.25 -17.77 8.23
C TYR A 142 -14.05 -18.91 7.21
N ARG A 143 -14.56 -18.71 5.99
CA ARG A 143 -14.41 -19.65 4.87
C ARG A 143 -14.05 -18.89 3.60
N LEU A 144 -13.00 -19.35 2.93
CA LEU A 144 -12.61 -18.84 1.62
C LEU A 144 -13.65 -19.26 0.56
N GLN A 145 -14.43 -18.29 0.10
CA GLN A 145 -15.54 -18.49 -0.83
C GLN A 145 -15.83 -17.23 -1.66
N GLY A 146 -16.74 -17.35 -2.64
CA GLY A 146 -17.20 -16.22 -3.45
C GLY A 146 -16.08 -15.54 -4.22
N GLU A 147 -16.17 -14.21 -4.33
CA GLU A 147 -15.24 -13.38 -5.10
C GLU A 147 -13.78 -13.53 -4.65
N ARG A 148 -13.53 -13.62 -3.34
CA ARG A 148 -12.18 -13.81 -2.79
C ARG A 148 -11.55 -15.13 -3.25
N TRP A 149 -12.35 -16.19 -3.42
CA TRP A 149 -11.87 -17.45 -3.97
C TRP A 149 -11.59 -17.36 -5.47
N GLU A 150 -12.41 -16.63 -6.22
CA GLU A 150 -12.14 -16.36 -7.64
C GLU A 150 -10.83 -15.58 -7.82
N GLU A 151 -10.58 -14.58 -6.98
CA GLU A 151 -9.34 -13.80 -7.00
C GLU A 151 -8.09 -14.68 -6.74
N ILE A 152 -8.15 -15.58 -5.75
CA ILE A 152 -7.03 -16.49 -5.44
C ILE A 152 -6.80 -17.53 -6.54
N LYS A 153 -7.84 -17.98 -7.24
CA LYS A 153 -7.70 -18.92 -8.36
C LYS A 153 -7.10 -18.29 -9.61
N ASN A 154 -7.33 -17.00 -9.83
CA ASN A 154 -6.94 -16.27 -11.03
C ASN A 154 -5.45 -15.90 -11.05
N ILE A 155 -4.59 -16.92 -11.02
CA ILE A 155 -3.13 -16.72 -11.07
C ILE A 155 -2.66 -16.46 -12.51
N PRO A 156 -1.74 -15.49 -12.74
CA PRO A 156 -1.18 -15.27 -14.06
C PRO A 156 -0.41 -16.50 -14.53
N GLY A 157 -0.62 -16.91 -15.77
CA GLY A 157 0.01 -18.10 -16.36
C GLY A 157 -0.76 -19.42 -16.18
N ALA A 158 -1.94 -19.41 -15.57
CA ALA A 158 -2.86 -20.55 -15.66
C ALA A 158 -3.40 -20.66 -17.09
N LEU A 159 -3.08 -21.76 -17.77
CA LEU A 159 -3.57 -22.05 -19.12
C LEU A 159 -5.04 -22.51 -19.07
N ASP A 160 -5.85 -22.06 -20.03
CA ASP A 160 -7.21 -22.58 -20.20
C ASP A 160 -7.13 -23.99 -20.81
N PRO A 161 -7.65 -25.03 -20.15
CA PRO A 161 -7.58 -26.40 -20.65
C PRO A 161 -8.29 -26.60 -21.99
N ASN A 162 -9.20 -25.72 -22.39
CA ASN A 162 -9.88 -25.80 -23.69
C ASN A 162 -9.03 -25.21 -24.84
N GLU A 163 -7.95 -24.51 -24.53
CA GLU A 163 -7.02 -23.89 -25.49
C GLU A 163 -5.71 -24.69 -25.63
N ILE A 164 -5.63 -25.88 -25.00
CA ILE A 164 -4.49 -26.78 -25.09
C ILE A 164 -4.81 -27.89 -26.10
N ASP A 165 -4.10 -27.89 -27.23
CA ASP A 165 -4.08 -29.00 -28.21
C ASP A 165 -3.23 -30.19 -27.73
#